data_AF-A0A0R1PBL7-F1
#
_entry.id   AF-A0A0R1PBL7-F1
#
_cell.length_a   1.000
_cell.length_b   1.000
_cell.length_c   1.000
_cell.angle_alpha   90.00
_cell.angle_beta   90.00
_cell.angle_gamma   90.00
#
_symmetry.space_group_name_H-M   'P 1'
#
loop_
_entity.id
_entity.type
_entity.pdbx_description
1 polymer ?
#
loop_
_entity_poly.entity_id
_entity_poly.type
_entity_poly.pdbx_seq_one_letter_code
_entity_poly.pdbx_strand_id
1 'polypeptide(L)'
;MPSKNEKEEEILLSELYDFVLNPNISDDERKIGLMAKADLEKGRYTVAVLNQIIVSFQQLDLKNKGLTPDASHFYDVVNPILIKMKPIGTNLGYIGFNSSYLS
;
A
#
# COMPACT_ATOMS: atom_id res chain seq x y z
N MET A 1 15.26 -6.42 20.59
CA MET A 1 15.21 -6.98 19.22
C MET A 1 13.84 -6.64 18.67
N PRO A 2 13.73 -5.92 17.54
CA PRO A 2 12.44 -5.59 16.98
C PRO A 2 11.69 -6.86 16.55
N SER A 3 10.37 -6.87 16.73
CA SER A 3 9.53 -7.98 16.31
C SER A 3 9.57 -8.14 14.77
N LYS A 4 9.20 -9.32 14.25
CA LYS A 4 9.17 -9.57 12.80
C LYS A 4 8.31 -8.53 12.05
N ASN A 5 7.26 -8.04 12.69
CA ASN A 5 6.35 -7.06 12.11
C ASN A 5 6.95 -5.64 12.09
N GLU A 6 7.72 -5.25 13.11
CA GLU A 6 8.40 -3.94 13.14
C GLU A 6 9.39 -3.77 11.98
N LYS A 7 10.11 -4.83 11.59
CA LYS A 7 11.02 -4.77 10.43
C LYS A 7 10.29 -4.57 9.10
N GLU A 8 9.16 -5.26 8.92
CA GLU A 8 8.35 -5.13 7.71
C GLU A 8 7.66 -3.74 7.66
N GLU A 9 7.33 -3.16 8.82
CA GLU A 9 6.84 -1.78 8.95
C GLU A 9 7.90 -0.73 8.60
N GLU A 10 9.14 -0.88 9.07
CA GLU A 10 10.25 0.00 8.70
C GLU A 10 10.53 -0.02 7.20
N ILE A 11 10.54 -1.20 6.59
CA ILE A 11 10.70 -1.37 5.13
C ILE A 11 9.54 -0.68 4.40
N LEU A 12 8.30 -0.95 4.81
CA LEU A 12 7.12 -0.32 4.22
C LEU A 12 7.20 1.20 4.27
N LEU A 13 7.55 1.77 5.42
CA LEU A 13 7.68 3.21 5.57
C LEU A 13 8.72 3.74 4.60
N SER A 14 9.94 3.18 4.59
CA SER A 14 11.00 3.61 3.66
C SER A 14 10.54 3.59 2.20
N GLU A 15 9.98 2.47 1.75
CA GLU A 15 9.50 2.29 0.38
C GLU A 15 8.37 3.29 0.05
N LEU A 16 7.48 3.55 1.00
CA LEU A 16 6.38 4.51 0.81
C LEU A 16 6.90 5.95 0.71
N TYR A 17 7.92 6.31 1.49
CA TYR A 17 8.56 7.63 1.40
C TYR A 17 9.25 7.83 0.05
N ASP A 18 10.01 6.84 -0.42
CA ASP A 18 10.66 6.88 -1.73
C ASP A 18 9.63 6.94 -2.86
N PHE A 19 8.56 6.15 -2.76
CA PHE A 19 7.46 6.14 -3.71
C PHE A 19 6.79 7.51 -3.85
N VAL A 20 6.40 8.18 -2.76
CA VAL A 20 5.71 9.49 -2.84
C VAL A 20 6.60 10.61 -3.38
N LEU A 21 7.92 10.44 -3.32
CA LEU A 21 8.90 11.40 -3.88
C LEU A 21 9.28 11.10 -5.32
N ASN A 22 8.91 9.92 -5.85
CA ASN A 22 9.28 9.52 -7.20
C ASN A 22 8.62 10.45 -8.26
N PRO A 23 9.38 11.10 -9.16
CA PRO A 23 8.81 11.99 -10.18
C PRO A 23 8.12 11.25 -11.34
N ASN A 24 8.34 9.94 -11.50
CA ASN A 24 7.86 9.17 -12.64
C ASN A 24 6.48 8.52 -12.44
N ILE A 25 5.90 8.67 -11.24
CA ILE A 25 4.54 8.19 -10.96
C ILE A 25 3.52 9.28 -11.28
N SER A 26 2.31 8.85 -11.63
CA SER A 26 1.18 9.74 -11.89
C SER A 26 0.69 10.44 -10.62
N ASP A 27 -0.07 11.52 -10.79
CA ASP A 27 -0.67 12.26 -9.67
C ASP A 27 -1.65 11.39 -8.88
N ASP A 28 -2.44 10.53 -9.53
CA ASP A 28 -3.38 9.62 -8.88
C ASP A 28 -2.62 8.58 -8.02
N GLU A 29 -1.51 8.02 -8.52
CA GLU A 29 -0.64 7.10 -7.79
C GLU A 29 0.01 7.77 -6.58
N ARG A 30 0.55 8.99 -6.77
CA ARG A 30 1.15 9.78 -5.70
C ARG A 30 0.14 10.11 -4.62
N LYS A 31 -1.10 10.45 -5.01
CA LYS A 31 -2.19 10.76 -4.07
C LYS A 31 -2.46 9.57 -3.15
N ILE A 32 -2.52 8.35 -3.70
CA ILE A 32 -2.68 7.12 -2.90
C ILE A 32 -1.54 6.98 -1.89
N GLY A 33 -0.29 7.12 -2.33
CA GLY A 33 0.88 7.03 -1.44
C GLY A 33 0.86 8.06 -0.31
N LEU A 34 0.48 9.31 -0.61
CA LEU A 34 0.38 10.39 0.39
C LEU A 34 -0.71 10.11 1.43
N MET A 35 -1.86 9.57 1.03
CA MET A 35 -2.92 9.19 1.97
C MET A 35 -2.50 8.00 2.84
N ALA A 36 -1.84 7.00 2.27
CA ALA A 36 -1.28 5.88 3.02
C ALA A 36 -0.24 6.34 4.04
N LYS A 37 0.65 7.25 3.64
CA LYS A 37 1.66 7.82 4.54
C LYS A 37 1.00 8.54 5.71
N ALA A 38 0.03 9.40 5.43
CA ALA A 38 -0.70 10.13 6.46
C ALA A 38 -1.43 9.19 7.44
N ASP A 39 -1.94 8.05 6.97
CA ASP A 39 -2.60 7.06 7.84
C ASP A 39 -1.60 6.30 8.73
N LEU A 40 -0.43 5.93 8.20
CA LEU A 40 0.64 5.32 9.00
C LEU A 40 1.18 6.28 10.05
N GLU A 41 1.40 7.55 9.70
CA GLU A 41 1.82 8.59 10.65
C GLU A 41 0.81 8.82 11.78
N LYS A 42 -0.48 8.56 11.53
CA LYS A 42 -1.54 8.60 12.54
C LYS A 42 -1.64 7.32 13.37
N GLY A 43 -0.78 6.33 13.14
CA GLY A 43 -0.80 5.05 13.85
C GLY A 43 -1.95 4.12 13.43
N ARG A 44 -2.51 4.30 12.23
CA ARG A 44 -3.52 3.36 11.71
C ARG A 44 -2.89 1.98 11.51
N TYR A 45 -3.67 0.94 11.78
CA TYR A 45 -3.23 -0.45 11.67
C TYR A 45 -2.62 -0.77 10.30
N THR A 46 -1.34 -1.14 10.27
CA THR A 46 -0.52 -1.29 9.06
C THR A 46 -1.16 -2.22 8.02
N VAL A 47 -1.69 -3.37 8.43
CA VAL A 47 -2.33 -4.33 7.50
C VAL A 47 -3.56 -3.70 6.81
N ALA A 48 -4.31 -2.84 7.50
CA ALA A 48 -5.43 -2.14 6.89
C ALA A 48 -4.96 -1.10 5.85
N VAL A 49 -3.87 -0.38 6.13
CA VAL A 49 -3.27 0.57 5.19
C VAL A 49 -2.73 -0.15 3.96
N LEU A 50 -1.96 -1.22 4.15
CA LEU A 50 -1.43 -2.08 3.09
C LEU A 50 -2.54 -2.60 2.18
N ASN A 51 -3.62 -3.15 2.76
CA ASN A 51 -4.75 -3.63 1.99
C ASN A 51 -5.39 -2.50 1.16
N GLN A 52 -5.51 -1.31 1.74
CA GLN A 52 -6.10 -0.17 1.07
C GLN A 52 -5.20 0.40 -0.05
N ILE A 53 -3.87 0.35 0.09
CA ILE A 53 -2.94 0.63 -1.03
C ILE A 53 -3.23 -0.35 -2.18
N ILE A 54 -3.22 -1.66 -1.90
CA ILE A 54 -3.40 -2.71 -2.92
C ILE A 54 -4.73 -2.54 -3.67
N VAL A 55 -5.84 -2.35 -2.95
CA VAL A 55 -7.16 -2.16 -3.57
C VAL A 55 -7.20 -0.88 -4.41
N SER A 56 -6.62 0.22 -3.93
CA SER A 56 -6.60 1.49 -4.66
C SER A 56 -5.78 1.39 -5.95
N PHE A 57 -4.64 0.69 -5.91
CA PHE A 57 -3.79 0.45 -7.07
C PHE A 57 -4.48 -0.45 -8.09
N GLN A 58 -5.17 -1.51 -7.66
CA GLN A 58 -5.97 -2.36 -8.55
C GLN A 58 -7.08 -1.59 -9.26
N GLN A 59 -7.77 -0.70 -8.55
CA GLN A 59 -8.77 0.18 -9.15
C GLN A 59 -8.15 1.15 -10.16
N LEU A 60 -7.00 1.72 -9.83
CA LEU A 60 -6.31 2.66 -10.71
C LEU A 60 -5.77 1.97 -11.97
N ASP A 61 -5.22 0.76 -11.83
CA ASP A 61 -4.78 -0.09 -12.93
C ASP A 61 -5.92 -0.36 -13.91
N LEU A 62 -7.09 -0.75 -13.41
CA LEU A 62 -8.29 -0.95 -14.23
C LEU A 62 -8.77 0.34 -14.91
N LYS A 63 -8.78 1.47 -14.18
CA LYS A 63 -9.23 2.78 -14.67
C LYS A 63 -8.30 3.31 -15.78
N ASN A 64 -6.99 3.22 -15.57
CA ASN A 64 -5.97 3.83 -16.43
C ASN A 64 -5.42 2.86 -17.48
N LYS A 65 -5.84 1.58 -17.46
CA LYS A 65 -5.29 0.49 -18.29
C LYS A 65 -3.82 0.21 -18.03
N GLY A 66 -3.40 0.34 -16.78
CA GLY A 66 -2.02 0.23 -16.37
C GLY A 66 -1.66 1.20 -15.25
N LEU A 67 -0.78 0.75 -14.36
CA LEU A 67 0.03 1.60 -13.51
C LEU A 67 1.31 2.03 -14.24
N THR A 68 1.95 3.09 -13.75
CA THR A 68 3.32 3.39 -14.14
C THR A 68 4.26 2.23 -13.74
N PRO A 69 5.40 2.06 -14.43
CA PRO A 69 6.34 0.99 -14.08
C PRO A 69 6.81 1.06 -12.61
N ASP A 70 7.06 2.27 -12.12
CA ASP A 70 7.51 2.48 -10.75
C ASP A 70 6.40 2.22 -9.72
N ALA A 71 5.15 2.53 -10.04
CA ALA A 71 4.01 2.16 -9.21
C ALA A 71 3.71 0.64 -9.23
N SER A 72 3.90 -0.01 -10.37
CA SER A 72 3.85 -1.49 -10.44
C SER A 72 4.92 -2.13 -9.57
N HIS A 73 6.16 -1.62 -9.61
CA HIS A 73 7.23 -2.11 -8.75
C HIS A 73 6.90 -1.92 -7.26
N PHE A 74 6.40 -0.74 -6.87
CA PHE A 74 5.96 -0.50 -5.50
C PHE A 74 4.85 -1.48 -5.06
N TYR A 75 3.87 -1.74 -5.94
CA TYR A 75 2.83 -2.73 -5.68
C TYR A 75 3.41 -4.14 -5.43
N ASP A 76 4.40 -4.55 -6.22
CA ASP A 76 5.07 -5.85 -6.09
C ASP A 76 5.89 -5.98 -4.80
N VAL A 77 6.30 -4.86 -4.20
CA VAL A 77 6.94 -4.82 -2.87
C VAL A 77 5.90 -4.89 -1.74
N VAL A 78 4.82 -4.11 -1.85
CA VAL A 78 3.78 -3.98 -0.81
C VAL A 78 2.96 -5.26 -0.65
N ASN A 79 2.61 -5.94 -1.73
CA ASN A 79 1.72 -7.10 -1.70
C ASN A 79 2.32 -8.29 -0.90
N PRO A 80 3.59 -8.68 -1.09
CA PRO A 80 4.24 -9.68 -0.22
C PRO A 80 4.29 -9.29 1.25
N ILE A 81 4.51 -8.01 1.57
CA ILE A 81 4.52 -7.50 2.96
C ILE A 81 3.15 -7.72 3.61
N LEU A 82 2.07 -7.35 2.92
CA LEU A 82 0.69 -7.62 3.36
C LEU A 82 0.46 -9.10 3.64
N ILE A 83 0.90 -9.99 2.73
CA ILE A 83 0.75 -11.43 2.88
C ILE A 83 1.52 -11.97 4.08
N LYS A 84 2.68 -11.42 4.42
CA LYS A 84 3.47 -11.83 5.59
C LYS A 84 2.91 -11.31 6.91
N MET A 85 2.37 -10.09 6.93
CA MET A 85 1.87 -9.43 8.14
C MET A 85 0.46 -9.88 8.53
N LYS A 86 -0.32 -10.43 7.58
CA LYS A 86 -1.69 -10.85 7.88
C LYS A 86 -1.73 -12.00 8.90
N PRO A 87 -2.70 -11.98 9.83
CA PRO A 87 -2.99 -13.14 10.67
C PRO A 87 -3.41 -14.36 9.83
N ILE A 88 -3.08 -15.55 10.30
CA ILE A 88 -3.54 -16.80 9.69
C ILE A 88 -5.08 -16.84 9.76
N GLY A 89 -5.74 -17.09 8.62
CA GLY A 89 -7.21 -17.14 8.52
C GLY A 89 -7.89 -15.83 8.11
N THR A 90 -7.16 -14.74 7.89
CA THR A 90 -7.73 -13.48 7.40
C THR A 90 -8.13 -13.57 5.91
N ASN A 91 -9.40 -13.29 5.60
CA ASN A 91 -9.92 -13.21 4.24
C ASN A 91 -9.71 -11.79 3.66
N LEU A 92 -8.73 -11.64 2.76
CA LEU A 92 -8.38 -10.36 2.13
C LEU A 92 -9.52 -9.79 1.28
N GLY A 93 -10.32 -10.65 0.65
CA GLY A 93 -11.49 -10.20 -0.13
C GLY A 93 -12.53 -9.48 0.73
N TYR A 94 -12.71 -9.89 1.99
CA TYR A 94 -13.68 -9.28 2.90
C TYR A 94 -13.22 -7.92 3.46
N ILE A 95 -11.91 -7.72 3.65
CA ILE A 95 -11.34 -6.44 4.12
C ILE A 95 -11.36 -5.39 2.99
N GLY A 96 -11.24 -5.82 1.74
CA GLY A 96 -11.15 -4.95 0.56
C GLY A 96 -12.46 -4.30 0.09
N PHE A 97 -13.64 -4.79 0.49
CA PHE A 97 -14.91 -4.34 -0.11
C PHE A 97 -15.29 -2.87 0.14
N ASN A 98 -14.67 -2.18 1.12
CA ASN A 98 -14.99 -0.79 1.49
C ASN A 98 -13.75 0.10 1.78
N SER A 99 -12.56 -0.25 1.28
CA SER A 99 -11.32 0.39 1.71
C SER A 99 -10.44 0.87 0.55
N SER A 100 -11.00 1.61 -0.41
CA SER A 100 -10.19 2.32 -1.41
C SER A 100 -9.98 3.77 -1.00
N TYR A 101 -8.79 4.29 -1.26
CA TYR A 101 -8.49 5.72 -1.19
C TYR A 101 -9.09 6.52 -2.36
N LEU A 102 -9.63 5.85 -3.37
CA LEU A 102 -10.26 6.46 -4.55
C LEU A 102 -11.80 6.54 -4.44
N SER A 103 -12.35 6.22 -3.25
CA SER A 103 -13.79 6.29 -2.95
C SER A 103 -14.31 7.72 -2.91
#